data_AF-A0A523I5L5-F1
#
_entry.id   AF-A0A523I5L5-F1
#
_cell.length_a   1.000
_cell.length_b   1.000
_cell.length_c   1.000
_cell.angle_alpha   90.00
_cell.angle_beta   90.00
_cell.angle_gamma   90.00
#
_symmetry.space_group_name_H-M   'P 1'
#
loop_
_entity.id
_entity.type
_entity.pdbx_description
1 polymer ?
#
loop_
_entity_poly.entity_id
_entity_poly.type
_entity_poly.pdbx_seq_one_letter_code
_entity_poly.pdbx_strand_id
1 'polypeptide(L)'
;MAEALLFALENKTDESTKLMTPELLQYATNAPFQTWWPRQISTQLGELDKAILWIERQIEFGNENYPFLVRDPFINKIRDLPRFNDILEKLEANWKRYQSEIK
;
A
#
# COMPACT_ATOMS: atom_id res chain seq x y z
N MET A 1 11.07 8.91 3.72
CA MET A 1 10.37 7.71 4.22
C MET A 1 11.21 6.42 4.12
N ALA A 2 12.32 6.38 3.36
CA ALA A 2 13.17 5.19 3.30
C ALA A 2 13.73 4.76 4.67
N GLU A 3 14.22 5.72 5.48
CA GLU A 3 14.68 5.46 6.86
C GLU A 3 13.56 4.91 7.76
N ALA A 4 12.34 5.44 7.63
CA ALA A 4 11.18 4.95 8.38
C ALA A 4 10.86 3.49 8.03
N LEU A 5 11.00 3.10 6.75
CA LEU A 5 10.84 1.70 6.33
C LEU A 5 11.96 0.82 6.88
N LEU A 6 13.22 1.29 6.85
CA LEU A 6 14.34 0.56 7.43
C LEU A 6 14.09 0.27 8.92
N PHE A 7 13.69 1.27 9.69
CA PHE A 7 13.37 1.08 11.11
C PHE A 7 12.19 0.12 11.32
N ALA A 8 11.15 0.19 10.49
CA ALA A 8 10.04 -0.75 10.57
C ALA A 8 10.48 -2.21 10.31
N LEU A 9 11.38 -2.43 9.34
CA LEU A 9 11.94 -3.76 9.03
C LEU A 9 12.86 -4.28 10.15
N GLU A 10 13.55 -3.38 10.86
CA GLU A 10 14.40 -3.70 12.01
C GLU A 10 13.61 -3.84 13.33
N ASN A 11 12.28 -3.80 13.29
CA ASN A 11 11.38 -3.78 14.46
C ASN A 11 11.57 -2.58 15.41
N LYS A 12 12.21 -1.51 14.93
CA LYS A 12 12.39 -0.22 15.61
C LYS A 12 11.15 0.65 15.42
N THR A 13 10.06 0.22 16.04
CA THR A 13 8.71 0.78 15.82
C THR A 13 8.63 2.26 16.22
N ASP A 14 9.25 2.64 17.34
CA ASP A 14 9.21 4.01 17.83
C ASP A 14 9.97 4.98 16.91
N GLU A 15 11.15 4.57 16.44
CA GLU A 15 11.98 5.33 15.51
C GLU A 15 11.30 5.47 14.15
N SER A 16 10.68 4.40 13.66
CA SER A 16 9.89 4.43 12.43
C SER A 16 8.72 5.42 12.56
N THR A 17 7.94 5.31 13.64
CA THR A 17 6.74 6.13 13.86
C THR A 17 7.09 7.61 14.02
N LYS A 18 8.20 7.94 14.69
CA LYS A 18 8.68 9.34 14.83
C LYS A 18 8.96 10.01 13.49
N LEU A 19 9.44 9.25 12.49
CA LEU A 19 9.69 9.77 11.15
C LEU A 19 8.42 9.92 10.32
N MET A 20 7.32 9.27 10.69
CA MET A 20 6.03 9.30 10.00
C MET A 20 5.14 10.43 10.51
N THR A 21 5.63 11.67 10.42
CA THR A 21 4.91 12.85 10.92
C THR A 21 3.60 13.09 10.15
N PRO A 22 2.61 13.79 10.75
CA PRO A 22 1.37 14.13 10.07
C PRO A 22 1.58 14.85 8.74
N GLU A 23 2.55 15.77 8.65
CA GLU A 23 2.88 16.51 7.44
C GLU A 23 3.39 15.59 6.33
N LEU A 24 4.24 14.62 6.70
CA LEU A 24 4.79 13.65 5.76
C LEU A 24 3.70 12.69 5.26
N LEU A 25 2.82 12.25 6.15
CA LEU A 25 1.65 11.43 5.79
C LEU A 25 0.69 12.22 4.90
N GLN A 26 0.44 13.50 5.20
CA GLN A 26 -0.39 14.37 4.37
C GLN A 26 0.21 14.53 2.97
N TYR A 27 1.53 14.75 2.86
CA TYR A 27 2.22 14.77 1.58
C TYR A 27 2.03 13.45 0.81
N ALA A 28 2.07 12.31 1.51
CA ALA A 28 1.87 11.00 0.91
C ALA A 28 0.47 10.83 0.29
N THR A 29 -0.53 11.57 0.77
CA THR A 29 -1.89 11.55 0.21
C THR A 29 -2.05 12.38 -1.07
N ASN A 30 -1.04 13.14 -1.50
CA ASN A 30 -1.18 14.08 -2.63
C ASN A 30 -0.79 13.49 -3.99
N ALA A 31 -0.29 12.24 -4.04
CA ALA A 31 0.03 11.59 -5.31
C ALA A 31 -0.06 10.06 -5.21
N PRO A 32 -0.53 9.38 -6.29
CA PRO A 32 -0.75 7.94 -6.30
C PRO A 32 0.49 7.09 -6.00
N PHE A 33 1.69 7.59 -6.28
CA PHE A 33 2.94 6.87 -5.99
C PHE A 33 3.46 7.11 -4.58
N GLN A 34 3.02 8.17 -3.92
CA GLN A 34 3.51 8.53 -2.59
C GLN A 34 2.84 7.70 -1.49
N THR A 35 1.68 7.08 -1.77
CA THR A 35 1.04 6.10 -0.89
C THR A 35 1.84 4.80 -0.75
N TRP A 36 2.84 4.57 -1.63
CA TRP A 36 3.65 3.36 -1.63
C TRP A 36 4.46 3.17 -0.35
N TRP A 37 5.10 4.24 0.13
CA TRP A 37 5.90 4.23 1.35
C TRP A 37 5.09 3.96 2.62
N PRO A 38 4.05 4.76 2.94
CA PRO A 38 3.29 4.58 4.17
C PRO A 38 2.53 3.25 4.19
N ARG A 39 2.11 2.71 3.03
CA ARG A 39 1.56 1.34 2.93
C ARG A 39 2.51 0.28 3.47
N GLN A 40 3.75 0.28 2.97
CA GLN A 40 4.75 -0.71 3.36
C GLN A 40 5.12 -0.56 4.83
N ILE A 41 5.33 0.69 5.27
CA ILE A 41 5.68 1.00 6.66
C ILE A 41 4.57 0.53 7.60
N SER A 42 3.31 0.92 7.35
CA SER A 42 2.18 0.46 8.15
C SER A 42 2.03 -1.05 8.15
N THR A 43 2.30 -1.73 7.02
CA THR A 43 2.31 -3.20 6.99
C THR A 43 3.39 -3.76 7.92
N GLN A 44 4.62 -3.25 7.82
CA GLN A 44 5.74 -3.74 8.62
C GLN A 44 5.52 -3.51 10.12
N LEU A 45 4.94 -2.36 10.49
CA LEU A 45 4.56 -2.02 11.88
C LEU A 45 3.32 -2.78 12.40
N GLY A 46 2.64 -3.58 11.57
CA GLY A 46 1.44 -4.31 11.98
C GLY A 46 0.16 -3.45 11.99
N GLU A 47 0.21 -2.22 11.48
CA GLU A 47 -0.95 -1.34 11.29
C GLU A 47 -1.74 -1.75 10.03
N LEU A 48 -2.24 -2.98 10.01
CA LEU A 48 -2.74 -3.63 8.79
C LEU A 48 -3.93 -2.89 8.14
N ASP A 49 -4.86 -2.38 8.94
CA ASP A 49 -5.98 -1.58 8.44
C ASP A 49 -5.51 -0.30 7.75
N LYS A 50 -4.50 0.35 8.31
CA LYS A 50 -3.90 1.56 7.75
C LYS A 50 -3.14 1.26 6.47
N ALA A 51 -2.46 0.12 6.40
CA ALA A 51 -1.85 -0.35 5.16
C ALA A 51 -2.88 -0.51 4.03
N ILE A 52 -4.06 -1.08 4.33
CA ILE A 52 -5.16 -1.20 3.36
C ILE A 52 -5.71 0.17 2.95
N LEU A 53 -5.88 1.12 3.89
CA LEU A 53 -6.32 2.48 3.57
C LEU A 53 -5.39 3.17 2.57
N TRP A 54 -4.07 2.95 2.67
CA TRP A 54 -3.13 3.48 1.68
C TRP A 54 -3.28 2.85 0.29
N ILE A 55 -3.70 1.59 0.21
CA ILE A 55 -4.00 0.92 -1.06
C ILE A 55 -5.29 1.47 -1.67
N GLU A 56 -6.33 1.63 -0.87
CA GLU A 56 -7.57 2.27 -1.33
C GLU A 56 -7.30 3.68 -1.85
N ARG A 57 -6.50 4.47 -1.12
CA ARG A 57 -6.09 5.79 -1.58
C ARG A 57 -5.29 5.75 -2.87
N GLN A 58 -4.41 4.78 -3.05
CA GLN A 58 -3.67 4.57 -4.30
C GLN A 58 -4.64 4.36 -5.49
N ILE A 59 -5.67 3.54 -5.28
CA ILE A 59 -6.72 3.23 -6.27
C ILE A 59 -7.58 4.45 -6.58
N GLU A 60 -7.97 5.23 -5.56
CA GLU A 60 -8.73 6.49 -5.75
C GLU A 60 -8.00 7.48 -6.66
N PHE A 61 -6.68 7.47 -6.67
CA PHE A 61 -5.85 8.29 -7.57
C PHE A 61 -5.58 7.64 -8.94
N GLY A 62 -6.28 6.55 -9.28
CA GLY A 62 -6.17 5.87 -10.56
C GLY A 62 -4.98 4.92 -10.69
N ASN A 63 -4.21 4.70 -9.62
CA ASN A 63 -3.11 3.74 -9.63
C ASN A 63 -3.56 2.38 -9.10
N GLU A 64 -4.34 1.67 -9.90
CA GLU A 64 -4.83 0.32 -9.56
C GLU A 64 -3.69 -0.72 -9.55
N ASN A 65 -2.81 -0.66 -10.55
CA ASN A 65 -1.64 -1.54 -10.77
C ASN A 65 -1.74 -2.95 -10.14
N TYR A 66 -2.78 -3.70 -10.54
CA TYR A 66 -3.04 -5.05 -10.06
C TYR A 66 -1.79 -5.97 -10.12
N PRO A 67 -1.02 -6.05 -11.22
CA PRO A 67 0.15 -6.92 -11.28
C PRO A 67 1.23 -6.58 -10.25
N PHE A 68 1.31 -5.32 -9.81
CA PHE A 68 2.25 -4.91 -8.77
C PHE A 68 1.76 -5.34 -7.38
N LEU A 69 0.50 -5.06 -7.05
CA LEU A 69 -0.09 -5.43 -5.75
C LEU A 69 -0.03 -6.95 -5.52
N VAL A 70 -0.25 -7.76 -6.55
CA VAL A 70 -0.16 -9.23 -6.42
C VAL A 70 1.26 -9.71 -6.15
N ARG A 71 2.31 -8.97 -6.50
CA ARG A 71 3.72 -9.42 -6.39
C ARG A 71 4.53 -8.74 -5.30
N ASP A 72 4.05 -7.64 -4.73
CA ASP A 72 4.82 -6.89 -3.73
C ASP A 72 5.02 -7.72 -2.44
N PRO A 73 6.28 -8.02 -2.04
CA PRO A 73 6.55 -8.78 -0.83
C PRO A 73 6.33 -7.95 0.45
N PHE A 74 6.40 -6.62 0.39
CA PHE A 74 6.25 -5.76 1.57
C PHE A 74 4.83 -5.72 2.12
N ILE A 75 3.86 -6.21 1.35
CA ILE A 75 2.45 -6.30 1.75
C ILE A 75 2.01 -7.74 2.08
N ASN A 76 2.93 -8.68 2.25
CA ASN A 76 2.58 -10.08 2.54
C ASN A 76 1.70 -10.25 3.78
N LYS A 77 1.87 -9.41 4.81
CA LYS A 77 1.08 -9.48 6.06
C LYS A 77 -0.40 -9.12 5.89
N ILE A 78 -0.78 -8.46 4.78
CA ILE A 78 -2.20 -8.12 4.50
C ILE A 78 -2.84 -9.03 3.46
N ARG A 79 -2.11 -10.00 2.88
CA ARG A 79 -2.61 -10.85 1.79
C ARG A 79 -3.80 -11.71 2.18
N ASP A 80 -3.81 -12.21 3.40
CA ASP A 80 -4.87 -13.10 3.87
C ASP A 80 -6.06 -12.33 4.48
N LEU A 81 -6.03 -11.00 4.47
CA LEU A 81 -7.12 -10.18 5.02
C LEU A 81 -8.30 -10.15 4.04
N PRO A 82 -9.53 -10.46 4.50
CA PRO A 82 -10.72 -10.47 3.63
C PRO A 82 -10.89 -9.17 2.82
N ARG A 83 -10.72 -8.01 3.47
CA ARG A 83 -10.84 -6.71 2.81
C ARG A 83 -9.82 -6.50 1.69
N PHE A 84 -8.60 -7.03 1.83
CA PHE A 84 -7.60 -6.91 0.77
C PHE A 84 -7.87 -7.87 -0.39
N ASN A 85 -8.38 -9.08 -0.09
CA ASN A 85 -8.85 -10.00 -1.12
C ASN A 85 -10.00 -9.40 -1.96
N ASP A 86 -10.99 -8.78 -1.32
CA ASP A 86 -12.08 -8.09 -2.01
C ASP A 86 -11.59 -6.99 -2.97
N ILE A 87 -10.52 -6.28 -2.57
CA ILE A 87 -9.86 -5.27 -3.43
C ILE A 87 -9.20 -5.97 -4.61
N LEU A 88 -8.39 -7.01 -4.38
CA LEU A 88 -7.67 -7.72 -5.43
C LEU A 88 -8.60 -8.34 -6.46
N GLU A 89 -9.73 -8.92 -6.04
CA GLU A 89 -10.72 -9.52 -6.95
C GLU A 89 -11.30 -8.46 -7.91
N LYS A 90 -11.65 -7.27 -7.40
CA LYS A 90 -12.14 -6.16 -8.21
C LYS A 90 -11.09 -5.67 -9.20
N LEU A 91 -9.85 -5.51 -8.71
CA LEU A 91 -8.73 -5.06 -9.54
C LEU A 91 -8.36 -6.09 -10.62
N GLU A 92 -8.45 -7.38 -10.32
CA GLU A 92 -8.24 -8.45 -11.29
C GLU A 92 -9.28 -8.41 -12.41
N ALA A 93 -10.56 -8.25 -12.06
CA ALA A 93 -11.64 -8.12 -13.02
C ALA A 93 -11.43 -6.91 -13.95
N ASN A 94 -11.10 -5.74 -13.38
CA ASN A 94 -10.77 -4.54 -14.15
C ASN A 94 -9.57 -4.77 -15.08
N TRP A 95 -8.49 -5.36 -14.56
CA TRP A 95 -7.27 -5.62 -15.31
C TRP A 95 -7.51 -6.56 -16.50
N LYS A 96 -8.25 -7.67 -16.30
CA LYS A 96 -8.63 -8.59 -17.38
C LYS A 96 -9.49 -7.90 -18.44
N ARG A 97 -10.43 -7.03 -18.04
CA ARG A 97 -11.25 -6.24 -18.96
C ARG A 97 -10.37 -5.33 -19.82
N TYR A 98 -9.48 -4.53 -19.22
CA TYR A 98 -8.59 -3.64 -19.96
C TYR A 98 -7.70 -4.39 -20.95
N GLN A 99 -7.20 -5.58 -20.56
CA GLN A 99 -6.43 -6.42 -21.47
C GLN A 99 -7.22 -6.92 -22.68
N SER A 100 -8.54 -7.10 -22.55
CA SER A 100 -9.40 -7.51 -23.66
C SER A 100 -9.72 -6.37 -24.61
N GLU A 101 -9.73 -5.13 -24.12
CA GLU A 101 -10.05 -3.91 -24.90
C GLU A 101 -8.86 -3.39 -25.72
N ILE A 102 -7.62 -3.78 -25.35
CA ILE A 102 -6.38 -3.37 -26.04
C ILE A 102 -6.00 -4.36 -27.16
N LYS A 103 -6.74 -5.46 -27.34
CA LYS A 103 -6.57 -6.41 -28.44
C LYS A 103 -7.33 -5.97 -29.69
#